data_AF-A0A523KF62-F1
#
_entry.id   AF-A0A523KF62-F1
#
_cell.length_a   1.000
_cell.length_b   1.000
_cell.length_c   1.000
_cell.angle_alpha   90.00
_cell.angle_beta   90.00
_cell.angle_gamma   90.00
#
_symmetry.space_group_name_H-M   'P 1'
#
loop_
_entity.id
_entity.type
_entity.pdbx_description
1 polymer ?
#
loop_
_entity_poly.entity_id
_entity_poly.type
_entity_poly.pdbx_seq_one_letter_code
_entity_poly.pdbx_strand_id
1 'polypeptide(L)'
;MATRTLRLAALPRCLVALLYGLPLLACVQDDGSRFNPIAAMTTVSEEEEREIGFEFDQAIRKQVQVIEDPVVAGFINDLGQEIVRTLEPQPFIYRFRIIEADSLNAFAVPGGYIFFHSATVLAAGSIEELAGIMGHEIAHVKGHHYARMRKKSQIPDILVGLAGLAAAIATNEPGALIATQAANQAIKLKFSREFENEADKYGGIFVTRAGWDAAGITRFFERILLETKRHPNNIPPYLFSHPEVDDRIDSVRHEAESLRPTRVPDPRFARELIEVQARLAYLRDTGRDTVPPPDRIGDTNRTDAMLEKARRLVIEEGYDEALVVLSRAEAYDPSDPRVAYNIGELLALQGRHRRALEAYRRTVRLDPTRALVFYRLGRSYQAVGDRHSAVHAYEQASTRAGASSTLRKRADWRIETLIFPVLLKTGFAVGAGPGAAADTPLGHTVEVFEAGTTQWIWWGQISDRYSGYSKHMNVRWRHPDGHLVAQTEVDEYDARYIGSVLDLEADETRIEGEWSVEVRYREEPLERRTFEVQRSR
;
A
#
# COMPACT_ATOMS: atom_id res chain seq x y z
N MET A 1 50.22 -64.40 -20.11
CA MET A 1 49.02 -64.66 -20.94
C MET A 1 47.83 -64.65 -20.00
N ALA A 2 46.98 -63.61 -20.06
CA ALA A 2 45.63 -63.69 -20.64
C ALA A 2 44.69 -64.57 -19.77
N THR A 3 43.50 -64.18 -19.34
CA THR A 3 42.61 -63.03 -19.60
C THR A 3 41.57 -63.05 -18.47
N ARG A 4 41.24 -61.89 -17.90
CA ARG A 4 40.22 -61.75 -16.83
C ARG A 4 38.82 -61.88 -17.41
N THR A 5 38.02 -62.75 -16.82
CA THR A 5 36.55 -62.78 -16.91
C THR A 5 35.96 -61.82 -15.87
N LEU A 6 35.22 -60.81 -16.32
CA LEU A 6 34.46 -59.88 -15.48
C LEU A 6 33.12 -60.53 -15.11
N ARG A 7 32.88 -60.77 -13.81
CA ARG A 7 31.55 -61.02 -13.25
C ARG A 7 30.96 -59.70 -12.75
N LEU A 8 29.71 -59.45 -13.12
CA LEU A 8 28.87 -58.38 -12.59
C LEU A 8 28.78 -58.47 -11.06
N ALA A 9 29.11 -57.37 -10.38
CA ALA A 9 28.75 -57.13 -8.99
C ALA A 9 27.95 -55.83 -8.91
N ALA A 10 26.81 -55.91 -8.21
CA ALA A 10 25.83 -54.86 -8.03
C ALA A 10 26.43 -53.59 -7.41
N LEU A 11 26.17 -52.43 -8.03
CA LEU A 11 26.35 -51.14 -7.38
C LEU A 11 25.09 -50.74 -6.58
N PRO A 12 25.25 -50.14 -5.39
CA PRO A 12 24.14 -49.79 -4.51
C PRO A 12 23.35 -48.60 -5.07
N ARG A 13 22.02 -48.71 -5.03
CA ARG A 13 21.00 -47.74 -5.47
C ARG A 13 20.93 -46.43 -4.67
N CYS A 14 22.01 -45.97 -4.02
CA CYS A 14 21.96 -44.80 -3.13
C CYS A 14 22.57 -43.51 -3.71
N LEU A 15 23.00 -43.48 -4.98
CA LEU A 15 23.66 -42.31 -5.57
C LEU A 15 22.84 -41.53 -6.61
N VAL A 16 21.56 -41.88 -6.80
CA VAL A 16 20.64 -41.15 -7.72
C VAL A 16 19.68 -40.21 -6.95
N ALA A 17 19.63 -40.28 -5.62
CA ALA A 17 18.79 -39.41 -4.81
C ALA A 17 19.44 -38.05 -4.44
N LEU A 18 20.73 -37.84 -4.72
CA LEU A 18 21.42 -36.58 -4.39
C LEU A 18 21.40 -35.52 -5.50
N LEU A 19 20.90 -35.85 -6.69
CA LEU A 19 20.86 -34.93 -7.85
C LEU A 19 19.48 -34.30 -8.13
N TYR A 20 18.46 -34.64 -7.34
CA TYR A 20 17.11 -34.07 -7.44
C TYR A 20 16.65 -33.30 -6.18
N GLY A 21 17.54 -33.09 -5.21
CA GLY A 21 17.25 -32.45 -3.91
C GLY A 21 17.67 -30.99 -3.76
N LEU A 22 18.21 -30.35 -4.80
CA LEU A 22 18.64 -28.94 -4.78
C LEU A 22 18.18 -28.24 -6.07
N PRO A 23 16.96 -27.68 -6.04
CA PRO A 23 16.83 -26.23 -6.26
C PRO A 23 15.69 -25.63 -5.40
N LEU A 24 15.85 -25.64 -4.07
CA LEU A 24 14.94 -24.92 -3.16
C LEU A 24 15.66 -23.92 -2.23
N LEU A 25 16.96 -23.73 -2.41
CA LEU A 25 17.79 -22.81 -1.62
C LEU A 25 18.53 -21.75 -2.44
N ALA A 26 18.28 -21.68 -3.76
CA ALA A 26 18.78 -20.58 -4.57
C ALA A 26 17.77 -19.42 -4.50
N CYS A 27 18.30 -18.21 -4.25
CA CYS A 27 17.61 -16.91 -4.20
C CYS A 27 17.34 -16.39 -2.80
N VAL A 28 18.33 -16.34 -1.91
CA VAL A 28 18.41 -15.35 -0.82
C VAL A 28 19.82 -14.75 -0.91
N GLN A 29 19.92 -13.43 -1.12
CA GLN A 29 21.17 -12.67 -1.05
C GLN A 29 21.61 -12.55 0.42
N ASP A 30 22.86 -12.16 0.67
CA ASP A 30 23.40 -12.01 2.04
C ASP A 30 22.64 -10.99 2.91
N ASP A 31 21.81 -10.13 2.30
CA ASP A 31 20.92 -9.18 2.98
C ASP A 31 19.51 -9.74 3.28
N GLY A 32 19.27 -11.03 3.01
CA GLY A 32 17.97 -11.67 3.20
C GLY A 32 16.97 -11.45 2.06
N SER A 33 17.32 -10.71 1.01
CA SER A 33 16.44 -10.47 -0.13
C SER A 33 16.41 -11.67 -1.08
N ARG A 34 15.22 -12.04 -1.58
CA ARG A 34 15.13 -13.07 -2.62
C ARG A 34 15.54 -12.50 -3.97
N PHE A 35 16.27 -13.28 -4.79
CA PHE A 35 16.69 -12.87 -6.14
C PHE A 35 15.50 -12.35 -6.93
N ASN A 36 15.50 -11.04 -7.17
CA ASN A 36 14.55 -10.36 -8.04
C ASN A 36 15.28 -10.05 -9.36
N PRO A 37 15.08 -10.85 -10.42
CA PRO A 37 15.77 -10.64 -11.70
C PRO A 37 15.49 -9.27 -12.35
N ILE A 38 14.47 -8.55 -11.87
CA ILE A 38 14.04 -7.24 -12.38
C ILE A 38 14.83 -6.09 -11.72
N ALA A 39 15.31 -6.26 -10.48
CA ALA A 39 15.96 -5.19 -9.71
C ALA A 39 17.30 -4.72 -10.30
N ALA A 40 18.00 -5.57 -11.06
CA ALA A 40 19.31 -5.27 -11.62
C ALA A 40 19.28 -4.41 -12.91
N MET A 41 18.11 -3.98 -13.39
CA MET A 41 17.96 -3.41 -14.74
C MET A 41 17.62 -1.92 -14.82
N THR A 42 17.31 -1.22 -13.71
CA THR A 42 16.80 0.17 -13.74
C THR A 42 17.87 1.24 -13.46
N THR A 43 17.70 2.45 -14.03
CA THR A 43 18.49 3.67 -13.70
C THR A 43 17.70 4.66 -12.84
N VAL A 44 16.37 4.46 -12.74
CA VAL A 44 15.46 5.17 -11.86
C VAL A 44 15.35 4.34 -10.58
N SER A 45 15.58 4.94 -9.42
CA SER A 45 15.45 4.25 -8.13
C SER A 45 13.96 4.08 -7.78
N GLU A 46 13.63 3.12 -6.91
CA GLU A 46 12.26 3.00 -6.40
C GLU A 46 11.80 4.29 -5.68
N GLU A 47 12.74 5.03 -5.08
CA GLU A 47 12.45 6.33 -4.46
C GLU A 47 12.02 7.37 -5.50
N GLU A 48 12.74 7.46 -6.62
CA GLU A 48 12.35 8.33 -7.73
C GLU A 48 11.01 7.90 -8.34
N GLU A 49 10.74 6.60 -8.48
CA GLU A 49 9.42 6.11 -8.93
C GLU A 49 8.28 6.47 -7.97
N ARG A 50 8.52 6.42 -6.66
CA ARG A 50 7.54 6.86 -5.64
C ARG A 50 7.21 8.35 -5.81
N GLU A 51 8.24 9.18 -6.02
CA GLU A 51 8.05 10.62 -6.21
C GLU A 51 7.28 10.92 -7.49
N ILE A 52 7.69 10.34 -8.63
CA ILE A 52 7.01 10.53 -9.92
C ILE A 52 5.53 10.12 -9.82
N GLY A 53 5.24 8.97 -9.21
CA GLY A 53 3.87 8.51 -9.01
C GLY A 53 3.05 9.44 -8.13
N PHE A 54 3.64 9.92 -7.04
CA PHE A 54 2.98 10.83 -6.10
C PHE A 54 2.68 12.20 -6.73
N GLU A 55 3.62 12.77 -7.47
CA GLU A 55 3.41 14.02 -8.19
C GLU A 55 2.38 13.86 -9.32
N PHE A 56 2.44 12.76 -10.07
CA PHE A 56 1.45 12.44 -11.10
C PHE A 56 0.04 12.38 -10.49
N ASP A 57 -0.11 11.67 -9.38
CA ASP A 57 -1.38 11.53 -8.68
C ASP A 57 -1.96 12.88 -8.21
N GLN A 58 -1.12 13.73 -7.63
CA GLN A 58 -1.56 15.07 -7.22
C GLN A 58 -1.96 15.95 -8.41
N ALA A 59 -1.27 15.82 -9.55
CA ALA A 59 -1.53 16.61 -10.74
C ALA A 59 -2.81 16.13 -11.46
N ILE A 60 -2.97 14.81 -11.66
CA ILE A 60 -4.13 14.26 -12.38
C ILE A 60 -5.44 14.50 -11.63
N ARG A 61 -5.44 14.43 -10.29
CA ARG A 61 -6.61 14.70 -9.44
C ARG A 61 -7.14 16.14 -9.54
N LYS A 62 -6.35 17.08 -10.07
CA LYS A 62 -6.79 18.46 -10.34
C LYS A 62 -7.44 18.62 -11.72
N GLN A 63 -7.32 17.60 -12.57
CA GLN A 63 -7.67 17.67 -13.99
C GLN A 63 -8.84 16.76 -14.34
N VAL A 64 -8.96 15.62 -13.65
CA VAL A 64 -10.03 14.65 -13.87
C VAL A 64 -10.85 14.48 -12.60
N GLN A 65 -12.14 14.16 -12.76
CA GLN A 65 -12.98 13.77 -11.64
C GLN A 65 -12.60 12.36 -11.21
N VAL A 66 -12.12 12.23 -9.97
CA VAL A 66 -11.86 10.93 -9.34
C VAL A 66 -13.08 10.56 -8.50
N ILE A 67 -13.55 9.33 -8.65
CA ILE A 67 -14.68 8.80 -7.90
C ILE A 67 -14.18 8.35 -6.54
N GLU A 68 -14.45 9.19 -5.54
CA GLU A 68 -14.00 9.02 -4.17
C GLU A 68 -15.06 8.34 -3.30
N ASP A 69 -16.17 7.87 -3.87
CA ASP A 69 -17.20 7.16 -3.12
C ASP A 69 -16.60 5.96 -2.37
N PRO A 70 -16.79 5.85 -1.05
CA PRO A 70 -15.97 4.95 -0.25
C PRO A 70 -16.38 3.49 -0.37
N VAL A 71 -17.58 3.20 -0.88
CA VAL A 71 -18.01 1.84 -1.19
C VAL A 71 -17.37 1.40 -2.51
N VAL A 72 -17.41 2.25 -3.54
CA VAL A 72 -16.83 1.95 -4.85
C VAL A 72 -15.29 1.91 -4.76
N ALA A 73 -14.66 2.97 -4.25
CA ALA A 73 -13.21 3.05 -4.10
C ALA A 73 -12.67 1.99 -3.14
N GLY A 74 -13.40 1.72 -2.05
CA GLY A 74 -13.06 0.68 -1.08
C GLY A 74 -13.09 -0.72 -1.68
N PHE A 75 -14.08 -1.03 -2.52
CA PHE A 75 -14.16 -2.31 -3.23
C PHE A 75 -13.00 -2.53 -4.19
N ILE A 76 -12.71 -1.53 -5.04
CA ILE A 76 -11.59 -1.60 -5.99
C ILE A 76 -10.25 -1.73 -5.27
N ASN A 77 -10.06 -0.97 -4.19
CA ASN A 77 -8.86 -1.09 -3.37
C ASN A 77 -8.76 -2.47 -2.70
N ASP A 78 -9.83 -2.96 -2.07
CA ASP A 78 -9.85 -4.29 -1.43
C ASP A 78 -9.50 -5.42 -2.40
N LEU A 79 -10.03 -5.37 -3.64
CA LEU A 79 -9.73 -6.36 -4.68
C LEU A 79 -8.25 -6.30 -5.07
N GLY A 80 -7.73 -5.09 -5.29
CA GLY A 80 -6.32 -4.88 -5.62
C GLY A 80 -5.38 -5.33 -4.51
N GLN A 81 -5.75 -5.10 -3.25
CA GLN A 81 -4.97 -5.58 -2.13
C GLN A 81 -4.97 -7.11 -2.01
N GLU A 82 -6.05 -7.82 -2.36
CA GLU A 82 -6.02 -9.31 -2.41
C GLU A 82 -4.98 -9.81 -3.41
N ILE A 83 -4.80 -9.12 -4.53
CA ILE A 83 -3.79 -9.47 -5.54
C ILE A 83 -2.38 -9.07 -5.06
N VAL A 84 -2.21 -7.83 -4.60
CA VAL A 84 -0.93 -7.27 -4.13
C VAL A 84 -0.34 -8.08 -2.97
N ARG A 85 -1.17 -8.61 -2.05
CA ARG A 85 -0.71 -9.49 -0.95
C ARG A 85 0.02 -10.75 -1.41
N THR A 86 -0.10 -11.14 -2.68
CA THR A 86 0.59 -12.30 -3.27
C THR A 86 1.94 -11.97 -3.90
N LEU A 87 2.29 -10.68 -3.96
CA LEU A 87 3.58 -10.20 -4.47
C LEU A 87 4.63 -10.28 -3.37
N GLU A 88 5.81 -10.81 -3.71
CA GLU A 88 6.98 -10.82 -2.82
C GLU A 88 8.24 -10.39 -3.62
N PRO A 89 9.01 -9.37 -3.17
CA PRO A 89 8.63 -8.30 -2.25
C PRO A 89 7.64 -7.30 -2.87
N GLN A 90 6.95 -6.50 -2.06
CA GLN A 90 6.10 -5.39 -2.53
C GLN A 90 6.92 -4.09 -2.59
N PRO A 91 7.26 -3.57 -3.78
CA PRO A 91 8.18 -2.42 -3.91
C PRO A 91 7.54 -1.08 -3.52
N PHE A 92 6.20 -0.98 -3.57
CA PHE A 92 5.47 0.27 -3.42
C PHE A 92 4.18 0.10 -2.63
N ILE A 93 3.62 1.21 -2.15
CA ILE A 93 2.25 1.26 -1.65
C ILE A 93 1.27 1.38 -2.84
N TYR A 94 0.72 0.23 -3.24
CA TYR A 94 -0.29 0.14 -4.29
C TYR A 94 -1.58 0.87 -3.93
N ARG A 95 -2.04 1.74 -4.84
CA ARG A 95 -3.23 2.56 -4.75
C ARG A 95 -4.03 2.45 -6.04
N PHE A 96 -5.33 2.24 -5.88
CA PHE A 96 -6.24 2.04 -6.98
C PHE A 96 -7.26 3.17 -6.99
N ARG A 97 -7.39 3.85 -8.13
CA ARG A 97 -8.30 4.98 -8.31
C ARG A 97 -9.23 4.76 -9.47
N ILE A 98 -10.38 5.42 -9.40
CA ILE A 98 -11.40 5.34 -10.43
C ILE A 98 -11.57 6.76 -10.96
N ILE A 99 -11.30 6.95 -12.24
CA ILE A 99 -11.51 8.20 -12.96
C ILE A 99 -12.87 8.11 -13.65
N GLU A 100 -13.65 9.17 -13.54
CA GLU A 100 -14.91 9.24 -14.25
C GLU A 100 -14.68 9.42 -15.76
N ALA A 101 -15.03 8.40 -16.54
CA ALA A 101 -14.81 8.38 -17.98
C ALA A 101 -15.70 7.35 -18.68
N ASP A 102 -16.24 7.74 -19.84
CA ASP A 102 -17.15 6.91 -20.66
C ASP A 102 -16.45 5.84 -21.51
N SER A 103 -15.12 5.85 -21.53
CA SER A 103 -14.30 4.97 -22.37
C SER A 103 -13.60 3.90 -21.55
N LEU A 104 -13.43 2.70 -22.12
CA LEU A 104 -12.75 1.59 -21.45
C LEU A 104 -11.24 1.88 -21.41
N ASN A 105 -10.70 1.97 -20.20
CA ASN A 105 -9.27 2.09 -19.95
C ASN A 105 -8.90 1.68 -18.52
N ALA A 106 -7.67 1.20 -18.37
CA ALA A 106 -6.97 1.10 -17.10
C ALA A 106 -5.50 1.38 -17.39
N PHE A 107 -4.77 1.96 -16.45
CA PHE A 107 -3.35 2.20 -16.63
C PHE A 107 -2.63 2.32 -15.28
N ALA A 108 -1.38 1.86 -15.27
CA ALA A 108 -0.44 2.05 -14.19
C ALA A 108 0.53 3.20 -14.45
N VAL A 109 0.89 3.92 -13.38
CA VAL A 109 2.03 4.84 -13.34
C VAL A 109 3.00 4.40 -12.24
N PRO A 110 4.25 4.92 -12.21
CA PRO A 110 5.27 4.55 -11.21
C PRO A 110 4.79 4.69 -9.77
N GLY A 111 5.46 4.02 -8.84
CA GLY A 111 5.21 4.23 -7.41
C GLY A 111 3.92 3.58 -6.88
N GLY A 112 3.28 2.70 -7.66
CA GLY A 112 2.14 1.90 -7.22
C GLY A 112 0.76 2.51 -7.50
N TYR A 113 0.64 3.52 -8.36
CA TYR A 113 -0.66 4.10 -8.67
C TYR A 113 -1.27 3.46 -9.92
N ILE A 114 -2.49 2.97 -9.78
CA ILE A 114 -3.25 2.30 -10.84
C ILE A 114 -4.61 2.99 -10.96
N PHE A 115 -4.97 3.35 -12.18
CA PHE A 115 -6.19 4.08 -12.48
C PHE A 115 -7.09 3.22 -13.36
N PHE A 116 -8.38 3.22 -13.04
CA PHE A 116 -9.42 2.60 -13.86
C PHE A 116 -10.38 3.68 -14.33
N HIS A 117 -10.79 3.64 -15.59
CA HIS A 117 -11.97 4.39 -15.99
C HIS A 117 -13.23 3.74 -15.38
N SER A 118 -14.22 4.55 -15.03
CA SER A 118 -15.49 4.06 -14.50
C SER A 118 -16.21 3.12 -15.49
N ALA A 119 -16.12 3.38 -16.79
CA ALA A 119 -16.63 2.48 -17.83
C ALA A 119 -15.97 1.09 -17.80
N THR A 120 -14.70 0.96 -17.42
CA THR A 120 -14.01 -0.34 -17.28
C THR A 120 -14.64 -1.18 -16.17
N VAL A 121 -14.89 -0.56 -15.01
CA VAL A 121 -15.54 -1.22 -13.86
C VAL A 121 -16.97 -1.61 -14.20
N LEU A 122 -17.71 -0.77 -14.92
CA LEU A 122 -19.08 -1.04 -15.36
C LEU A 122 -19.17 -2.11 -16.45
N ALA A 123 -18.16 -2.19 -17.32
CA ALA A 123 -18.13 -3.15 -18.42
C ALA A 123 -17.78 -4.58 -17.95
N ALA A 124 -17.05 -4.72 -16.84
CA ALA A 124 -16.62 -6.03 -16.33
C ALA A 124 -17.83 -6.95 -16.08
N GLY A 125 -17.88 -8.08 -16.79
CA GLY A 125 -18.98 -9.04 -16.69
C GLY A 125 -18.86 -10.00 -15.51
N SER A 126 -17.69 -10.05 -14.88
CA SER A 126 -17.38 -10.90 -13.73
C SER A 126 -16.28 -10.27 -12.89
N ILE A 127 -16.13 -10.74 -11.65
CA ILE A 127 -15.04 -10.27 -10.80
C ILE A 127 -13.67 -10.72 -11.33
N GLU A 128 -13.61 -11.88 -11.99
CA GLU A 128 -12.41 -12.42 -12.62
C GLU A 128 -11.95 -11.55 -13.79
N GLU A 129 -12.87 -10.99 -14.58
CA GLU A 129 -12.54 -10.02 -15.64
C GLU A 129 -11.86 -8.77 -15.06
N LEU A 130 -12.42 -8.20 -13.99
CA LEU A 130 -11.87 -7.03 -13.33
C LEU A 130 -10.53 -7.33 -12.63
N ALA A 131 -10.44 -8.48 -11.95
CA ALA A 131 -9.22 -8.96 -11.32
C ALA A 131 -8.11 -9.18 -12.36
N GLY A 132 -8.44 -9.74 -13.52
CA GLY A 132 -7.51 -9.94 -14.64
C GLY A 132 -6.84 -8.66 -15.10
N ILE A 133 -7.63 -7.62 -15.42
CA ILE A 133 -7.10 -6.30 -15.81
C ILE A 133 -6.31 -5.66 -14.67
N MET A 134 -6.79 -5.77 -13.43
CA MET A 134 -6.06 -5.26 -12.28
C MET A 134 -4.71 -5.96 -12.07
N GLY A 135 -4.66 -7.28 -12.26
CA GLY A 135 -3.42 -8.06 -12.21
C GLY A 135 -2.42 -7.63 -13.28
N HIS A 136 -2.90 -7.34 -14.49
CA HIS A 136 -2.11 -6.78 -15.59
C HIS A 136 -1.45 -5.45 -15.21
N GLU A 137 -2.23 -4.49 -14.69
CA GLU A 137 -1.70 -3.20 -14.26
C GLU A 137 -0.73 -3.31 -13.08
N ILE A 138 -1.02 -4.21 -12.12
CA ILE A 138 -0.10 -4.52 -11.01
C ILE A 138 1.23 -5.06 -11.56
N ALA A 139 1.21 -5.85 -12.62
CA ALA A 139 2.40 -6.38 -13.27
C ALA A 139 3.23 -5.29 -13.96
N HIS A 140 2.61 -4.26 -14.56
CA HIS A 140 3.34 -3.11 -15.08
C HIS A 140 4.13 -2.37 -13.99
N VAL A 141 3.51 -2.13 -12.83
CA VAL A 141 4.18 -1.52 -11.67
C VAL A 141 5.29 -2.43 -11.15
N LYS A 142 4.98 -3.71 -10.90
CA LYS A 142 5.93 -4.67 -10.32
C LYS A 142 7.12 -4.92 -11.24
N GLY A 143 6.89 -4.89 -12.56
CA GLY A 143 7.92 -5.04 -13.59
C GLY A 143 8.74 -3.78 -13.84
N HIS A 144 8.46 -2.67 -13.13
CA HIS A 144 9.10 -1.36 -13.33
C HIS A 144 9.10 -0.93 -14.81
N HIS A 145 8.02 -1.24 -15.55
CA HIS A 145 7.98 -1.07 -17.01
C HIS A 145 8.18 0.39 -17.43
N TYR A 146 7.65 1.33 -16.66
CA TYR A 146 7.90 2.76 -16.88
C TYR A 146 9.38 3.13 -16.73
N ALA A 147 10.02 2.76 -15.61
CA ALA A 147 11.44 3.05 -15.36
C ALA A 147 12.35 2.39 -16.40
N ARG A 148 12.08 1.14 -16.78
CA ARG A 148 12.80 0.42 -17.84
C ARG A 148 12.63 1.08 -19.21
N MET A 149 11.47 1.66 -19.49
CA MET A 149 11.18 2.36 -20.75
C MET A 149 11.83 3.75 -20.80
N ARG A 150 11.83 4.52 -19.70
CA ARG A 150 12.58 5.79 -19.59
C ARG A 150 14.08 5.58 -19.83
N LYS A 151 14.67 4.52 -19.27
CA LYS A 151 16.08 4.17 -19.51
C LYS A 151 16.40 3.89 -20.98
N LYS A 152 15.46 3.29 -21.72
CA LYS A 152 15.60 3.08 -23.18
C LYS A 152 15.37 4.38 -23.99
N SER A 153 15.14 5.53 -23.34
CA SER A 153 14.78 6.83 -23.93
C SER A 153 13.56 6.79 -24.85
N GLN A 154 12.66 5.82 -24.65
CA GLN A 154 11.51 5.57 -25.52
C GLN A 154 10.25 6.34 -25.13
N ILE A 155 10.23 7.00 -23.97
CA ILE A 155 9.10 7.83 -23.52
C ILE A 155 9.52 9.18 -22.94
N PRO A 156 8.82 10.27 -23.29
CA PRO A 156 8.92 11.56 -22.60
C PRO A 156 8.53 11.45 -21.11
N ASP A 157 9.01 12.41 -20.31
CA ASP A 157 8.65 12.49 -18.90
C ASP A 157 7.14 12.74 -18.70
N ILE A 158 6.49 11.90 -17.91
CA ILE A 158 5.03 11.93 -17.74
C ILE A 158 4.56 13.20 -17.00
N LEU A 159 5.42 13.73 -16.13
CA LEU A 159 5.14 14.94 -15.35
C LEU A 159 5.13 16.19 -16.23
N VAL A 160 5.99 16.25 -17.25
CA VAL A 160 6.01 17.34 -18.23
C VAL A 160 4.67 17.41 -18.98
N GLY A 161 4.11 16.25 -19.34
CA GLY A 161 2.79 16.17 -19.98
C GLY A 161 1.67 16.75 -19.12
N LEU A 162 1.64 16.43 -17.81
CA LEU A 162 0.63 16.95 -16.89
C LEU A 162 0.84 18.43 -16.52
N ALA A 163 2.08 18.89 -16.38
CA ALA A 163 2.39 20.30 -16.11
C ALA A 163 1.94 21.21 -17.28
N GLY A 164 2.10 20.74 -18.52
CA GLY A 164 1.57 21.42 -19.70
C GLY A 164 0.06 21.64 -19.65
N LEU A 165 -0.69 20.71 -19.04
CA LEU A 165 -2.14 20.86 -18.83
C LEU A 165 -2.48 21.84 -17.72
N ALA A 166 -1.79 21.79 -16.58
CA ALA A 166 -2.01 22.73 -15.48
C ALA A 166 -1.76 24.19 -15.89
N ALA A 167 -0.70 24.44 -16.68
CA ALA A 167 -0.39 25.77 -17.19
C ALA A 167 -1.48 26.33 -18.11
N ALA A 168 -2.07 25.49 -18.97
CA ALA A 168 -3.10 25.94 -19.91
C ALA A 168 -4.48 26.18 -19.27
N ILE A 169 -4.83 25.41 -18.23
CA ILE A 169 -6.04 25.66 -17.43
C ILE A 169 -5.89 26.98 -16.66
N ALA A 170 -4.69 27.30 -16.16
CA ALA A 170 -4.43 28.50 -15.39
C ALA A 170 -4.44 29.80 -16.22
N THR A 171 -4.14 29.75 -17.52
CA THR A 171 -4.05 30.96 -18.37
C THR A 171 -5.35 31.31 -19.11
N ASN A 172 -6.36 30.43 -19.10
CA ASN A 172 -7.64 30.64 -19.80
C ASN A 172 -7.50 31.00 -21.29
N GLU A 173 -6.39 30.60 -21.91
CA GLU A 173 -6.02 30.89 -23.30
C GLU A 173 -6.64 29.88 -24.29
N PRO A 174 -6.84 30.24 -25.57
CA PRO A 174 -7.26 29.32 -26.64
C PRO A 174 -6.34 28.09 -26.83
N GLY A 175 -5.14 28.12 -26.24
CA GLY A 175 -4.21 26.99 -26.15
C GLY A 175 -4.66 25.83 -25.25
N ALA A 176 -5.78 25.95 -24.53
CA ALA A 176 -6.37 24.86 -23.74
C ALA A 176 -6.61 23.58 -24.57
N LEU A 177 -6.91 23.71 -25.87
CA LEU A 177 -7.07 22.56 -26.76
C LEU A 177 -5.74 21.82 -27.01
N ILE A 178 -4.62 22.55 -27.13
CA ILE A 178 -3.27 21.98 -27.30
C ILE A 178 -2.84 21.26 -26.02
N ALA A 179 -3.19 21.81 -24.86
CA ALA A 179 -2.91 21.21 -23.57
C ALA A 179 -3.73 19.94 -23.29
N THR A 180 -5.00 19.92 -23.69
CA THR A 180 -5.83 18.71 -23.67
C THR A 180 -5.28 17.62 -24.59
N GLN A 181 -4.67 17.99 -25.73
CA GLN A 181 -3.96 17.02 -26.59
C GLN A 181 -2.70 16.46 -25.92
N ALA A 182 -1.91 17.29 -25.24
CA ALA A 182 -0.72 16.84 -24.50
C ALA A 182 -1.06 15.95 -23.30
N ALA A 183 -2.12 16.28 -22.54
CA ALA A 183 -2.62 15.45 -21.44
C ALA A 183 -3.08 14.08 -21.92
N ASN A 184 -3.82 14.06 -23.03
CA ASN A 184 -4.24 12.82 -23.67
C ASN A 184 -3.05 11.99 -24.19
N GLN A 185 -1.91 12.59 -24.50
CA GLN A 185 -0.69 11.84 -24.84
C GLN A 185 -0.01 11.28 -23.58
N ALA A 186 0.01 12.02 -22.47
CA ALA A 186 0.59 11.56 -21.20
C ALA A 186 -0.15 10.33 -20.62
N ILE A 187 -1.46 10.25 -20.79
CA ILE A 187 -2.31 9.13 -20.34
C ILE A 187 -2.29 7.95 -21.35
N LYS A 188 -1.71 8.14 -22.55
CA LYS A 188 -1.56 7.12 -23.60
C LYS A 188 -0.14 6.53 -23.64
N LEU A 189 0.46 6.27 -22.48
CA LEU A 189 1.74 5.56 -22.42
C LEU A 189 1.61 4.22 -23.14
N LYS A 190 2.28 4.10 -24.29
CA LYS A 190 2.29 2.87 -25.10
C LYS A 190 3.45 1.99 -24.65
N PHE A 191 3.14 0.84 -24.05
CA PHE A 191 4.18 -0.13 -23.70
C PHE A 191 4.62 -0.96 -24.92
N SER A 192 5.85 -1.47 -24.85
CA SER A 192 6.38 -2.37 -25.86
C SER A 192 5.70 -3.75 -25.77
N ARG A 193 5.69 -4.49 -26.88
CA ARG A 193 5.20 -5.88 -26.90
C ARG A 193 5.89 -6.79 -25.87
N GLU A 194 7.17 -6.52 -25.58
CA GLU A 194 7.94 -7.22 -24.54
C GLU A 194 7.33 -7.01 -23.16
N PHE A 195 7.04 -5.76 -22.78
CA PHE A 195 6.46 -5.43 -21.47
C PHE A 195 5.00 -5.86 -21.35
N GLU A 196 4.26 -5.81 -22.45
CA GLU A 196 2.88 -6.31 -22.50
C GLU A 196 2.81 -7.83 -22.27
N ASN A 197 3.66 -8.61 -22.94
CA ASN A 197 3.75 -10.06 -22.70
C ASN A 197 4.21 -10.39 -21.28
N GLU A 198 5.13 -9.58 -20.72
CA GLU A 198 5.57 -9.71 -19.32
C GLU A 198 4.42 -9.44 -18.35
N ALA A 199 3.61 -8.40 -18.62
CA ALA A 199 2.46 -8.03 -17.80
C ALA A 199 1.33 -9.07 -17.87
N ASP A 200 1.01 -9.63 -19.05
CA ASP A 200 0.02 -10.70 -19.19
C ASP A 200 0.39 -11.92 -18.34
N LYS A 201 1.63 -12.37 -18.48
CA LYS A 201 2.18 -13.54 -17.81
C LYS A 201 2.14 -13.39 -16.31
N TYR A 202 2.75 -12.33 -15.78
CA TYR A 202 2.83 -12.14 -14.34
C TYR A 202 1.50 -11.73 -13.75
N GLY A 203 0.69 -10.95 -14.48
CA GLY A 203 -0.67 -10.62 -14.09
C GLY A 203 -1.52 -11.87 -13.89
N GLY A 204 -1.49 -12.81 -14.85
CA GLY A 204 -2.13 -14.12 -14.72
C GLY A 204 -1.67 -14.90 -13.48
N ILE A 205 -0.37 -14.91 -13.20
CA ILE A 205 0.20 -15.56 -12.01
C ILE A 205 -0.31 -14.89 -10.71
N PHE A 206 -0.33 -13.57 -10.64
CA PHE A 206 -0.75 -12.83 -9.44
C PHE A 206 -2.23 -13.06 -9.13
N VAL A 207 -3.11 -12.97 -10.13
CA VAL A 207 -4.55 -13.21 -9.92
C VAL A 207 -4.83 -14.65 -9.54
N THR A 208 -4.11 -15.61 -10.14
CA THR A 208 -4.22 -17.04 -9.79
C THR A 208 -3.82 -17.31 -8.35
N ARG A 209 -2.72 -16.71 -7.88
CA ARG A 209 -2.28 -16.81 -6.47
C ARG A 209 -3.30 -16.21 -5.50
N ALA A 210 -4.01 -15.16 -5.92
CA ALA A 210 -5.08 -14.55 -5.14
C ALA A 210 -6.37 -15.38 -5.14
N GLY A 211 -6.44 -16.45 -5.94
CA GLY A 211 -7.58 -17.36 -6.01
C GLY A 211 -8.48 -17.14 -7.23
N TRP A 212 -8.16 -16.17 -8.09
CA TRP A 212 -8.98 -15.80 -9.24
C TRP A 212 -8.57 -16.56 -10.51
N ASP A 213 -9.53 -16.84 -11.38
CA ASP A 213 -9.28 -17.44 -12.69
C ASP A 213 -8.54 -16.47 -13.62
N ALA A 214 -7.31 -16.84 -14.03
CA ALA A 214 -6.50 -16.05 -14.95
C ALA A 214 -7.15 -15.84 -16.31
N ALA A 215 -8.07 -16.71 -16.74
CA ALA A 215 -8.79 -16.52 -18.01
C ALA A 215 -9.78 -15.33 -17.96
N GLY A 216 -9.95 -14.66 -16.81
CA GLY A 216 -10.68 -13.40 -16.71
C GLY A 216 -10.14 -12.30 -17.63
N ILE A 217 -8.81 -12.18 -17.75
CA ILE A 217 -8.20 -11.12 -18.57
C ILE A 217 -8.54 -11.28 -20.07
N THR A 218 -8.55 -12.52 -20.59
CA THR A 218 -8.85 -12.78 -22.01
C THR A 218 -10.31 -12.49 -22.33
N ARG A 219 -11.23 -12.84 -21.42
CA ARG A 219 -12.64 -12.48 -21.53
C ARG A 219 -12.84 -10.96 -21.58
N PHE A 220 -12.05 -10.21 -20.81
CA PHE A 220 -12.12 -8.74 -20.86
C PHE A 220 -11.50 -8.17 -22.15
N PHE A 221 -10.39 -8.73 -22.64
CA PHE A 221 -9.82 -8.33 -23.93
C PHE A 221 -10.81 -8.52 -25.09
N GLU A 222 -11.49 -9.67 -25.13
CA GLU A 222 -12.56 -9.94 -26.09
C GLU A 222 -13.69 -8.91 -25.99
N ARG A 223 -14.02 -8.46 -24.77
CA ARG A 223 -14.99 -7.40 -24.53
C ARG A 223 -14.54 -6.04 -25.08
N ILE A 224 -13.29 -5.64 -24.87
CA ILE A 224 -12.74 -4.40 -25.45
C ILE A 224 -12.83 -4.44 -26.98
N LEU A 225 -12.48 -5.57 -27.60
CA LEU A 225 -12.58 -5.74 -29.05
C LEU A 225 -14.04 -5.71 -29.53
N LEU A 226 -14.97 -6.29 -28.77
CA LEU A 226 -16.40 -6.23 -29.07
C LEU A 226 -16.94 -4.79 -28.99
N GLU A 227 -16.56 -4.03 -27.98
CA GLU A 227 -16.94 -2.61 -27.84
C GLU A 227 -16.37 -1.77 -28.99
N THR A 228 -15.13 -2.04 -29.41
CA THR A 228 -14.53 -1.41 -30.59
C THR A 228 -15.32 -1.70 -31.87
N LYS A 229 -15.80 -2.94 -32.04
CA LYS A 229 -16.65 -3.33 -33.18
C LYS A 229 -18.03 -2.65 -33.15
N ARG A 230 -18.61 -2.47 -31.96
CA ARG A 230 -19.90 -1.77 -31.77
C ARG A 230 -19.78 -0.27 -32.00
N HIS A 231 -18.66 0.30 -31.63
CA HIS A 231 -18.38 1.74 -31.71
C HIS A 231 -17.08 2.01 -32.48
N PRO A 232 -17.03 1.76 -33.80
CA PRO A 232 -15.80 1.86 -34.59
C PRO A 232 -15.20 3.28 -34.64
N ASN A 233 -16.03 4.30 -34.40
CA ASN A 233 -15.60 5.70 -34.32
C ASN A 233 -15.13 6.12 -32.92
N ASN A 234 -15.22 5.23 -31.92
CA ASN A 234 -14.85 5.49 -30.53
C ASN A 234 -13.96 4.36 -30.00
N ILE A 235 -12.74 4.29 -30.52
CA ILE A 235 -11.76 3.27 -30.14
C ILE A 235 -11.36 3.49 -28.67
N PRO A 236 -11.47 2.46 -27.80
CA PRO A 236 -11.10 2.56 -26.39
C PRO A 236 -9.63 3.00 -26.18
N PRO A 237 -9.36 3.94 -25.27
CA PRO A 237 -8.00 4.36 -24.93
C PRO A 237 -7.05 3.21 -24.56
N TYR A 238 -7.60 2.15 -23.96
CA TYR A 238 -6.86 0.94 -23.60
C TYR A 238 -6.04 0.37 -24.76
N LEU A 239 -6.55 0.38 -26.00
CA LEU A 239 -5.85 -0.17 -27.15
C LEU A 239 -4.65 0.68 -27.61
N PHE A 240 -4.55 1.93 -27.15
CA PHE A 240 -3.39 2.78 -27.41
C PHE A 240 -2.29 2.60 -26.36
N SER A 241 -2.66 2.42 -25.08
CA SER A 241 -1.71 2.13 -24.01
C SER A 241 -1.20 0.68 -24.03
N HIS A 242 -2.10 -0.25 -24.35
CA HIS A 242 -1.85 -1.69 -24.45
C HIS A 242 -2.10 -2.14 -25.90
N PRO A 243 -1.09 -2.03 -26.78
CA PRO A 243 -1.24 -2.40 -28.19
C PRO A 243 -1.34 -3.93 -28.37
N GLU A 244 -1.77 -4.33 -29.58
CA GLU A 244 -1.73 -5.73 -30.04
C GLU A 244 -2.55 -6.71 -29.18
N VAL A 245 -3.63 -6.23 -28.54
CA VAL A 245 -4.53 -7.08 -27.75
C VAL A 245 -5.05 -8.27 -28.55
N ASP A 246 -5.45 -8.06 -29.81
CA ASP A 246 -5.98 -9.13 -30.68
C ASP A 246 -4.95 -10.25 -30.91
N ASP A 247 -3.68 -9.88 -31.15
CA ASP A 247 -2.59 -10.84 -31.37
C ASP A 247 -2.18 -11.61 -30.11
N ARG A 248 -2.51 -11.07 -28.92
CA ARG A 248 -2.11 -11.63 -27.62
C ARG A 248 -3.13 -12.58 -27.02
N ILE A 249 -4.42 -12.42 -27.33
CA ILE A 249 -5.52 -13.18 -26.69
C ILE A 249 -5.24 -14.68 -26.66
N ASP A 250 -4.82 -15.29 -27.77
CA ASP A 250 -4.58 -16.73 -27.82
C ASP A 250 -3.38 -17.17 -26.98
N SER A 251 -2.31 -16.36 -26.95
CA SER A 251 -1.15 -16.61 -26.09
C SER A 251 -1.51 -16.52 -24.61
N VAL A 252 -2.25 -15.48 -24.22
CA VAL A 252 -2.68 -15.28 -22.83
C VAL A 252 -3.67 -16.36 -22.41
N ARG A 253 -4.56 -16.79 -23.31
CA ARG A 253 -5.50 -17.89 -23.05
C ARG A 253 -4.75 -19.19 -22.80
N HIS A 254 -3.76 -19.50 -23.64
CA HIS A 254 -2.94 -20.71 -23.46
C HIS A 254 -2.16 -20.68 -22.15
N GLU A 255 -1.61 -19.52 -21.76
CA GLU A 255 -0.93 -19.37 -20.47
C GLU A 255 -1.90 -19.56 -19.30
N ALA A 256 -3.10 -18.97 -19.37
CA ALA A 256 -4.13 -19.11 -18.35
C ALA A 256 -4.58 -20.56 -18.14
N GLU A 257 -4.62 -21.41 -19.17
CA GLU A 257 -4.95 -22.83 -19.05
C GLU A 257 -3.96 -23.62 -18.17
N SER A 258 -2.71 -23.16 -18.10
CA SER A 258 -1.68 -23.75 -17.25
C SER A 258 -1.76 -23.30 -15.80
N LEU A 259 -2.51 -22.24 -15.51
CA LEU A 259 -2.65 -21.63 -14.20
C LEU A 259 -3.94 -22.12 -13.54
N ARG A 260 -3.82 -22.72 -12.34
CA ARG A 260 -4.98 -23.17 -11.56
C ARG A 260 -4.98 -22.54 -10.18
N PRO A 261 -6.05 -21.82 -9.80
CA PRO A 261 -6.18 -21.30 -8.45
C PRO A 261 -6.17 -22.41 -7.41
N THR A 262 -5.35 -22.27 -6.37
CA THR A 262 -5.30 -23.20 -5.22
C THR A 262 -6.09 -22.68 -4.02
N ARG A 263 -6.51 -21.42 -4.05
CA ARG A 263 -7.31 -20.75 -3.01
C ARG A 263 -8.69 -20.45 -3.56
N VAL A 264 -9.71 -20.61 -2.73
CA VAL A 264 -11.05 -20.10 -3.02
C VAL A 264 -11.07 -18.61 -2.70
N PRO A 265 -11.38 -17.73 -3.67
CA PRO A 265 -11.43 -16.30 -3.42
C PRO A 265 -12.64 -15.94 -2.56
N ASP A 266 -12.60 -14.79 -1.90
CA ASP A 266 -13.72 -14.33 -1.07
C ASP A 266 -14.97 -14.09 -1.94
N PRO A 267 -16.07 -14.85 -1.74
CA PRO A 267 -17.26 -14.74 -2.59
C PRO A 267 -17.98 -13.40 -2.41
N ARG A 268 -17.59 -12.56 -1.43
CA ARG A 268 -18.15 -11.21 -1.28
C ARG A 268 -17.89 -10.37 -2.52
N PHE A 269 -16.74 -10.49 -3.18
CA PHE A 269 -16.42 -9.59 -4.29
C PHE A 269 -17.38 -9.77 -5.47
N ALA A 270 -17.75 -11.00 -5.80
CA ALA A 270 -18.74 -11.26 -6.85
C ALA A 270 -20.12 -10.69 -6.50
N ARG A 271 -20.52 -10.72 -5.22
CA ARG A 271 -21.79 -10.13 -4.76
C ARG A 271 -21.75 -8.60 -4.73
N GLU A 272 -20.67 -8.05 -4.20
CA GLU A 272 -20.45 -6.61 -4.05
C GLU A 272 -20.24 -5.91 -5.40
N LEU A 273 -19.72 -6.60 -6.43
CA LEU A 273 -19.52 -6.02 -7.77
C LEU A 273 -20.82 -5.43 -8.34
N ILE A 274 -21.96 -6.11 -8.15
CA ILE A 274 -23.27 -5.65 -8.66
C ILE A 274 -23.68 -4.36 -7.95
N GLU A 275 -23.54 -4.31 -6.63
CA GLU A 275 -23.83 -3.11 -5.83
C GLU A 275 -22.91 -1.96 -6.23
N VAL A 276 -21.62 -2.24 -6.41
CA VAL A 276 -20.61 -1.27 -6.81
C VAL A 276 -20.90 -0.73 -8.21
N GLN A 277 -21.27 -1.57 -9.17
CA GLN A 277 -21.64 -1.14 -10.52
C GLN A 277 -22.92 -0.29 -10.51
N ALA A 278 -23.95 -0.68 -9.74
CA ALA A 278 -25.18 0.11 -9.61
C ALA A 278 -24.90 1.48 -8.95
N ARG A 279 -24.10 1.49 -7.88
CA ARG A 279 -23.68 2.69 -7.17
C ARG A 279 -22.85 3.59 -8.07
N LEU A 280 -21.89 3.03 -8.78
CA LEU A 280 -21.06 3.72 -9.75
C LEU A 280 -21.93 4.35 -10.85
N ALA A 281 -22.83 3.59 -11.47
CA ALA A 281 -23.76 4.12 -12.48
C ALA A 281 -24.60 5.30 -11.96
N TYR A 282 -25.09 5.24 -10.72
CA TYR A 282 -25.80 6.36 -10.09
C TYR A 282 -24.91 7.61 -9.92
N LEU A 283 -23.67 7.44 -9.49
CA LEU A 283 -22.73 8.56 -9.32
C LEU A 283 -22.47 9.26 -10.65
N ARG A 284 -22.31 8.49 -11.73
CA ARG A 284 -22.14 8.98 -13.10
C ARG A 284 -23.36 9.76 -13.59
N ASP A 285 -24.54 9.16 -13.47
CA ASP A 285 -25.80 9.76 -13.94
C ASP A 285 -26.13 11.07 -13.20
N THR A 286 -25.81 11.13 -11.91
CA THR A 286 -26.11 12.31 -11.07
C THR A 286 -24.96 13.32 -10.97
N GLY A 287 -23.77 12.99 -11.47
CA GLY A 287 -22.55 13.80 -11.29
C GLY A 287 -22.12 13.96 -9.83
N ARG A 288 -22.54 13.06 -8.93
CA ARG A 288 -22.22 13.12 -7.49
C ARG A 288 -20.92 12.38 -7.20
N ASP A 289 -20.17 12.88 -6.21
CA ASP A 289 -18.93 12.23 -5.76
C ASP A 289 -19.17 11.09 -4.76
N THR A 290 -20.31 11.09 -4.07
CA THR A 290 -20.70 10.00 -3.15
C THR A 290 -22.22 9.88 -3.07
N VAL A 291 -22.71 8.68 -2.78
CA VAL A 291 -24.14 8.50 -2.53
C VAL A 291 -24.48 9.05 -1.15
N PRO A 292 -25.53 9.87 -1.03
CA PRO A 292 -26.01 10.35 0.25
C PRO A 292 -26.30 9.19 1.22
N PRO A 293 -26.12 9.39 2.54
CA PRO A 293 -26.56 8.41 3.52
C PRO A 293 -28.08 8.21 3.37
N PRO A 294 -28.58 6.98 3.60
CA PRO A 294 -30.02 6.74 3.60
C PRO A 294 -30.70 7.55 4.70
N ASP A 295 -31.97 7.92 4.48
CA ASP A 295 -32.79 8.51 5.53
C ASP A 295 -32.87 7.57 6.73
N ARG A 296 -32.81 8.12 7.94
CA ARG A 296 -32.86 7.33 9.17
C ARG A 296 -34.29 6.86 9.41
N ILE A 297 -34.53 5.56 9.32
CA ILE A 297 -35.83 4.94 9.54
C ILE A 297 -35.79 4.22 10.91
N GLY A 298 -36.17 4.90 12.00
CA GLY A 298 -36.19 4.30 13.35
C GLY A 298 -36.62 5.22 14.50
N ASP A 299 -37.07 4.63 15.62
CA ASP A 299 -37.29 5.33 16.90
C ASP A 299 -35.95 5.61 17.58
N THR A 300 -35.42 6.82 17.36
CA THR A 300 -34.08 7.23 17.79
C THR A 300 -33.91 7.27 19.31
N ASN A 301 -34.98 7.43 20.08
CA ASN A 301 -34.91 7.69 21.52
C ASN A 301 -34.29 6.52 22.29
N ARG A 302 -34.64 5.27 21.92
CA ARG A 302 -34.13 4.09 22.60
C ARG A 302 -32.66 3.83 22.28
N THR A 303 -32.26 4.01 21.03
CA THR A 303 -30.86 3.91 20.59
C THR A 303 -30.02 5.00 21.27
N ASP A 304 -30.52 6.23 21.37
CA ASP A 304 -29.85 7.34 22.04
C ASP A 304 -29.60 7.04 23.54
N ALA A 305 -30.59 6.49 24.25
CA ALA A 305 -30.44 6.10 25.64
C ALA A 305 -29.39 4.99 25.83
N MET A 306 -29.31 4.03 24.90
CA MET A 306 -28.28 2.98 24.92
C MET A 306 -26.89 3.54 24.64
N LEU A 307 -26.74 4.45 23.67
CA LEU A 307 -25.48 5.14 23.38
C LEU A 307 -24.99 5.93 24.58
N GLU A 308 -25.89 6.63 25.29
CA GLU A 308 -25.54 7.37 26.50
C GLU A 308 -25.10 6.45 27.65
N LYS A 309 -25.80 5.32 27.84
CA LYS A 309 -25.39 4.31 28.81
C LYS A 309 -24.01 3.75 28.48
N ALA A 310 -23.74 3.43 27.21
CA ALA A 310 -22.44 2.92 26.78
C ALA A 310 -21.33 3.95 27.03
N ARG A 311 -21.55 5.23 26.74
CA ARG A 311 -20.58 6.30 27.01
C ARG A 311 -20.21 6.41 28.50
N ARG A 312 -21.18 6.31 29.40
CA ARG A 312 -20.90 6.30 30.86
C ARG A 312 -20.06 5.09 31.29
N LEU A 313 -20.41 3.89 30.81
CA LEU A 313 -19.65 2.68 31.10
C LEU A 313 -18.20 2.78 30.61
N VAL A 314 -17.96 3.42 29.47
CA VAL A 314 -16.58 3.66 28.96
C VAL A 314 -15.78 4.58 29.89
N ILE A 315 -16.40 5.61 30.47
CA ILE A 315 -15.75 6.50 31.46
C ILE A 315 -15.43 5.75 32.75
N GLU A 316 -16.29 4.81 33.13
CA GLU A 316 -16.12 3.92 34.29
C GLU A 316 -15.19 2.72 34.01
N GLU A 317 -14.51 2.70 32.85
CA GLU A 317 -13.65 1.61 32.36
C GLU A 317 -14.34 0.23 32.21
N GLY A 318 -15.68 0.21 32.26
CA GLY A 318 -16.55 -0.96 32.01
C GLY A 318 -16.70 -1.27 30.51
N TYR A 319 -15.59 -1.57 29.84
CA TYR A 319 -15.55 -1.73 28.38
C TYR A 319 -16.38 -2.93 27.88
N ASP A 320 -16.41 -4.03 28.62
CA ASP A 320 -17.17 -5.22 28.20
C ASP A 320 -18.69 -5.01 28.39
N GLU A 321 -19.12 -4.36 29.48
CA GLU A 321 -20.53 -3.98 29.63
C GLU A 321 -20.97 -2.98 28.56
N ALA A 322 -20.10 -2.02 28.22
CA ALA A 322 -20.37 -1.06 27.16
C ALA A 322 -20.56 -1.75 25.81
N LEU A 323 -19.73 -2.75 25.47
CA LEU A 323 -19.90 -3.56 24.26
C LEU A 323 -21.24 -4.30 24.25
N VAL A 324 -21.65 -4.90 25.38
CA VAL A 324 -22.95 -5.58 25.48
C VAL A 324 -24.11 -4.62 25.23
N VAL A 325 -24.04 -3.40 25.76
CA VAL A 325 -25.05 -2.36 25.52
C VAL A 325 -25.08 -1.96 24.04
N LEU A 326 -23.92 -1.76 23.43
CA LEU A 326 -23.82 -1.39 22.01
C LEU A 326 -24.28 -2.50 21.07
N SER A 327 -24.01 -3.77 21.36
CA SER A 327 -24.53 -4.91 20.58
C SER A 327 -26.05 -5.00 20.64
N ARG A 328 -26.67 -4.65 21.79
CA ARG A 328 -28.13 -4.54 21.89
C ARG A 328 -28.66 -3.36 21.07
N ALA A 329 -27.94 -2.24 21.06
CA ALA A 329 -28.29 -1.09 20.23
C ALA A 329 -28.20 -1.43 18.74
N GLU A 330 -27.19 -2.19 18.30
CA GLU A 330 -27.03 -2.61 16.91
C GLU A 330 -28.13 -3.57 16.47
N ALA A 331 -28.55 -4.48 17.34
CA ALA A 331 -29.68 -5.38 17.07
C ALA A 331 -31.02 -4.62 16.98
N TYR A 332 -31.15 -3.51 17.71
CA TYR A 332 -32.36 -2.69 17.70
C TYR A 332 -32.43 -1.71 16.51
N ASP A 333 -31.32 -1.03 16.23
CA ASP A 333 -31.18 -0.08 15.14
C ASP A 333 -29.88 -0.37 14.34
N PRO A 334 -29.93 -1.37 13.44
CA PRO A 334 -28.76 -1.77 12.64
C PRO A 334 -28.34 -0.71 11.60
N SER A 335 -29.14 0.35 11.44
CA SER A 335 -28.94 1.44 10.48
C SER A 335 -28.24 2.66 11.07
N ASP A 336 -28.14 2.76 12.40
CA ASP A 336 -27.48 3.89 13.05
C ASP A 336 -25.94 3.80 12.96
N PRO A 337 -25.29 4.66 12.16
CA PRO A 337 -23.82 4.65 12.03
C PRO A 337 -23.12 4.92 13.36
N ARG A 338 -23.76 5.62 14.30
CA ARG A 338 -23.17 5.94 15.61
C ARG A 338 -22.95 4.68 16.43
N VAL A 339 -23.82 3.68 16.32
CA VAL A 339 -23.68 2.43 17.07
C VAL A 339 -22.45 1.66 16.59
N ALA A 340 -22.36 1.42 15.28
CA ALA A 340 -21.21 0.74 14.67
C ALA A 340 -19.90 1.50 14.95
N TYR A 341 -19.92 2.83 14.91
CA TYR A 341 -18.75 3.66 15.23
C TYR A 341 -18.27 3.45 16.67
N ASN A 342 -19.18 3.51 17.65
CA ASN A 342 -18.82 3.33 19.06
C ASN A 342 -18.32 1.90 19.36
N ILE A 343 -18.87 0.88 18.68
CA ILE A 343 -18.33 -0.48 18.75
C ILE A 343 -16.89 -0.50 18.24
N GLY A 344 -16.62 0.13 17.09
CA GLY A 344 -15.27 0.25 16.52
C GLY A 344 -14.28 0.95 17.46
N GLU A 345 -14.65 2.09 18.04
CA GLU A 345 -13.79 2.83 18.98
C GLU A 345 -13.42 1.98 20.19
N LEU A 346 -14.42 1.31 20.78
CA LEU A 346 -14.23 0.49 21.98
C LEU A 346 -13.35 -0.74 21.70
N LEU A 347 -13.57 -1.40 20.57
CA LEU A 347 -12.71 -2.50 20.11
C LEU A 347 -11.27 -2.02 19.85
N ALA A 348 -11.09 -0.85 19.27
CA ALA A 348 -9.76 -0.27 19.02
C ALA A 348 -9.04 0.12 20.31
N LEU A 349 -9.75 0.65 21.32
CA LEU A 349 -9.18 0.94 22.64
C LEU A 349 -8.68 -0.33 23.34
N GLN A 350 -9.39 -1.44 23.17
CA GLN A 350 -8.96 -2.76 23.66
C GLN A 350 -7.89 -3.43 22.77
N GLY A 351 -7.32 -2.73 21.77
CA GLY A 351 -6.32 -3.27 20.83
C GLY A 351 -6.88 -4.29 19.83
N ARG A 352 -8.20 -4.54 19.80
CA ARG A 352 -8.86 -5.51 18.90
C ARG A 352 -9.12 -4.92 17.51
N HIS A 353 -8.05 -4.44 16.87
CA HIS A 353 -8.13 -3.69 15.61
C HIS A 353 -8.78 -4.45 14.46
N ARG A 354 -8.59 -5.77 14.34
CA ARG A 354 -9.25 -6.57 13.28
C ARG A 354 -10.77 -6.50 13.36
N ARG A 355 -11.34 -6.63 14.57
CA ARG A 355 -12.79 -6.49 14.78
C ARG A 355 -13.25 -5.03 14.65
N ALA A 356 -12.41 -4.07 15.06
CA ALA A 356 -12.70 -2.66 14.90
C ALA A 356 -12.85 -2.26 13.42
N LEU A 357 -12.03 -2.82 12.53
CA LEU A 357 -12.11 -2.60 11.07
C LEU A 357 -13.50 -2.98 10.52
N GLU A 358 -14.07 -4.10 10.96
CA GLU A 358 -15.42 -4.52 10.54
C GLU A 358 -16.49 -3.49 10.93
N ALA A 359 -16.45 -3.02 12.17
CA ALA A 359 -17.38 -2.03 12.71
C ALA A 359 -17.24 -0.65 12.02
N TYR A 360 -16.01 -0.21 11.75
CA TYR A 360 -15.77 1.03 11.02
C TYR A 360 -16.17 0.92 9.54
N ARG A 361 -15.90 -0.20 8.87
CA ARG A 361 -16.37 -0.44 7.49
C ARG A 361 -17.90 -0.40 7.41
N ARG A 362 -18.59 -0.95 8.41
CA ARG A 362 -20.04 -0.82 8.54
C ARG A 362 -20.46 0.64 8.72
N THR A 363 -19.78 1.39 9.57
CA THR A 363 -20.03 2.83 9.76
C THR A 363 -19.91 3.59 8.44
N VAL A 364 -18.88 3.33 7.63
CA VAL A 364 -18.67 3.96 6.33
C VAL A 364 -19.78 3.64 5.32
N ARG A 365 -20.30 2.40 5.32
CA ARG A 365 -21.44 2.04 4.46
C ARG A 365 -22.72 2.80 4.84
N LEU A 366 -22.91 3.05 6.14
CA LEU A 366 -24.09 3.75 6.66
C LEU A 366 -23.96 5.28 6.57
N ASP A 367 -22.76 5.82 6.78
CA ASP A 367 -22.43 7.24 6.68
C ASP A 367 -21.07 7.43 6.00
N PRO A 368 -21.06 7.56 4.66
CA PRO A 368 -19.84 7.65 3.87
C PRO A 368 -19.16 9.02 3.96
N THR A 369 -19.75 10.00 4.68
CA THR A 369 -19.28 11.39 4.67
C THR A 369 -18.31 11.71 5.81
N ARG A 370 -18.21 10.83 6.82
CA ARG A 370 -17.46 11.11 8.06
C ARG A 370 -15.96 10.87 7.94
N ALA A 371 -15.22 11.94 7.66
CA ALA A 371 -13.75 11.95 7.61
C ALA A 371 -13.05 11.28 8.82
N LEU A 372 -13.57 11.48 10.04
CA LEU A 372 -12.98 10.90 11.25
C LEU A 372 -12.98 9.36 11.21
N VAL A 373 -14.03 8.73 10.69
CA VAL A 373 -14.15 7.27 10.64
C VAL A 373 -13.08 6.69 9.72
N PHE A 374 -12.79 7.35 8.60
CA PHE A 374 -11.69 6.97 7.70
C PHE A 374 -10.32 7.11 8.37
N TYR A 375 -10.10 8.17 9.16
CA TYR A 375 -8.87 8.30 9.93
C TYR A 375 -8.72 7.16 10.96
N ARG A 376 -9.82 6.71 11.58
CA ARG A 376 -9.84 5.56 12.50
C ARG A 376 -9.60 4.22 11.81
N LEU A 377 -10.13 4.04 10.59
CA LEU A 377 -9.78 2.93 9.71
C LEU A 377 -8.28 2.93 9.42
N GLY A 378 -7.71 4.06 9.00
CA GLY A 378 -6.28 4.19 8.71
C GLY A 378 -5.41 3.78 9.88
N ARG A 379 -5.73 4.26 11.09
CA ARG A 379 -5.03 3.85 12.32
C ARG A 379 -5.15 2.36 12.61
N SER A 380 -6.33 1.78 12.41
CA SER A 380 -6.56 0.35 12.68
C SER A 380 -5.88 -0.55 11.65
N TYR A 381 -5.84 -0.15 10.37
CA TYR A 381 -5.06 -0.84 9.33
C TYR A 381 -3.57 -0.80 9.63
N GLN A 382 -3.04 0.36 10.02
CA GLN A 382 -1.64 0.51 10.42
C GLN A 382 -1.31 -0.39 11.62
N ALA A 383 -2.20 -0.46 12.62
CA ALA A 383 -2.00 -1.31 13.80
C ALA A 383 -2.00 -2.82 13.48
N VAL A 384 -2.66 -3.26 12.40
CA VAL A 384 -2.60 -4.65 11.93
C VAL A 384 -1.53 -4.90 10.86
N GLY A 385 -0.72 -3.88 10.55
CA GLY A 385 0.37 -3.97 9.57
C GLY A 385 -0.04 -3.80 8.10
N ASP A 386 -1.31 -3.47 7.81
CA ASP A 386 -1.80 -3.27 6.45
C ASP A 386 -1.55 -1.82 5.99
N ARG A 387 -0.32 -1.56 5.53
CA ARG A 387 0.10 -0.21 5.11
C ARG A 387 -0.69 0.31 3.91
N HIS A 388 -1.04 -0.54 2.95
CA HIS A 388 -1.78 -0.14 1.76
C HIS A 388 -3.18 0.38 2.10
N SER A 389 -3.92 -0.42 2.87
CA SER A 389 -5.27 -0.05 3.29
C SER A 389 -5.24 1.15 4.25
N ALA A 390 -4.17 1.30 5.03
CA ALA A 390 -3.97 2.46 5.87
C ALA A 390 -3.86 3.76 5.06
N VAL A 391 -3.00 3.79 4.02
CA VAL A 391 -2.85 4.95 3.15
C VAL A 391 -4.17 5.30 2.46
N HIS A 392 -4.86 4.31 1.87
CA HIS A 392 -6.16 4.54 1.24
C HIS A 392 -7.16 5.15 2.23
N ALA A 393 -7.26 4.62 3.46
CA ALA A 393 -8.17 5.16 4.46
C ALA A 393 -7.79 6.59 4.89
N TYR A 394 -6.50 6.91 5.02
CA TYR A 394 -6.10 8.29 5.30
C TYR A 394 -6.39 9.24 4.14
N GLU A 395 -6.23 8.81 2.88
CA GLU A 395 -6.64 9.60 1.70
C GLU A 395 -8.15 9.91 1.74
N GLN A 396 -8.99 8.89 2.02
CA GLN A 396 -10.43 9.09 2.18
C GLN A 396 -10.77 10.06 3.32
N ALA A 397 -9.98 10.05 4.40
CA ALA A 397 -10.12 10.99 5.51
C ALA A 397 -9.72 12.42 5.10
N SER A 398 -8.61 12.58 4.38
CA SER A 398 -8.12 13.88 3.90
C SER A 398 -9.09 14.55 2.94
N THR A 399 -9.57 13.80 1.93
CA THR A 399 -10.51 14.30 0.92
C THR A 399 -11.82 14.81 1.53
N ARG A 400 -12.31 14.17 2.60
CA ARG A 400 -13.58 14.53 3.27
C ARG A 400 -13.43 15.55 4.40
N ALA A 401 -12.21 15.75 4.88
CA ALA A 401 -11.95 16.70 5.94
C ALA A 401 -11.90 18.13 5.40
N GLY A 402 -12.39 19.09 6.17
CA GLY A 402 -12.30 20.51 5.79
C GLY A 402 -10.85 20.91 5.52
N ALA A 403 -10.63 21.76 4.51
CA ALA A 403 -9.29 22.10 4.00
C ALA A 403 -8.31 22.62 5.07
N SER A 404 -8.80 23.37 6.05
CA SER A 404 -7.99 23.92 7.17
C SER A 404 -7.98 23.04 8.42
N SER A 405 -8.68 21.89 8.41
CA SER A 405 -8.88 21.08 9.61
C SER A 405 -7.59 20.40 10.07
N THR A 406 -7.45 20.25 11.39
CA THR A 406 -6.34 19.50 12.00
C THR A 406 -6.37 18.02 11.62
N LEU A 407 -7.56 17.47 11.40
CA LEU A 407 -7.74 16.09 10.94
C LEU A 407 -7.13 15.87 9.55
N ARG A 408 -7.38 16.79 8.60
CA ARG A 408 -6.77 16.74 7.26
C ARG A 408 -5.25 16.77 7.36
N LYS A 409 -4.68 17.71 8.09
CA LYS A 409 -3.22 17.81 8.31
C LYS A 409 -2.62 16.52 8.89
N ARG A 410 -3.31 15.90 9.85
CA ARG A 410 -2.89 14.61 10.43
C ARG A 410 -2.99 13.47 9.41
N ALA A 411 -4.05 13.43 8.61
CA ALA A 411 -4.21 12.41 7.56
C ALA A 411 -3.15 12.57 6.47
N ASP A 412 -2.92 13.79 5.97
CA ASP A 412 -1.89 14.09 4.96
C ASP A 412 -0.48 13.70 5.42
N TRP A 413 -0.14 14.02 6.68
CA TRP A 413 1.12 13.60 7.26
C TRP A 413 1.27 12.07 7.34
N ARG A 414 0.18 11.35 7.65
CA ARG A 414 0.18 9.88 7.67
C ARG A 414 0.31 9.28 6.28
N ILE A 415 -0.35 9.85 5.28
CA ILE A 415 -0.20 9.45 3.88
C ILE A 415 1.27 9.58 3.50
N GLU A 416 1.85 10.77 3.70
CA GLU A 416 3.21 11.06 3.29
C GLU A 416 4.24 10.12 3.96
N THR A 417 4.18 9.97 5.29
CA THR A 417 5.15 9.15 6.05
C THR A 417 4.99 7.63 5.87
N LEU A 418 3.84 7.17 5.36
CA LEU A 418 3.65 5.76 4.98
C LEU A 418 4.18 5.46 3.57
N ILE A 419 4.25 6.47 2.71
CA ILE A 419 4.72 6.35 1.32
C ILE A 419 6.23 6.55 1.27
N PHE A 420 6.69 7.59 1.96
CA PHE A 420 8.09 8.01 2.01
C PHE A 420 8.64 7.71 3.40
N PRO A 421 9.62 6.81 3.52
CA PRO A 421 10.22 6.51 4.80
C PRO A 421 10.92 7.75 5.36
N VAL A 422 10.57 8.13 6.59
CA VAL A 422 11.25 9.23 7.30
C VAL A 422 12.70 8.85 7.62
N LEU A 423 12.89 7.61 8.09
CA LEU A 423 14.18 7.04 8.43
C LEU A 423 14.51 5.94 7.41
N LEU A 424 15.63 6.09 6.69
CA LEU A 424 16.10 5.14 5.69
C LEU A 424 16.84 3.97 6.32
N LYS A 425 17.67 4.29 7.32
CA LYS A 425 18.46 3.34 8.11
C LYS A 425 18.57 3.86 9.53
N THR A 426 18.69 2.96 10.47
CA THR A 426 18.89 3.29 11.88
C THR A 426 19.86 2.30 12.49
N GLY A 427 20.40 2.63 13.64
CA GLY A 427 21.25 1.74 14.41
C GLY A 427 21.67 2.37 15.71
N PHE A 428 22.60 1.71 16.37
CA PHE A 428 23.18 2.18 17.61
C PHE A 428 24.69 2.33 17.49
N ALA A 429 25.28 3.21 18.28
CA ALA A 429 26.71 3.41 18.33
C ALA A 429 27.17 3.69 19.77
N VAL A 430 28.48 3.59 19.98
CA VAL A 430 29.15 3.91 21.25
C VAL A 430 30.11 5.09 21.07
N GLY A 431 29.97 6.10 21.94
CA GLY A 431 30.85 7.26 22.04
C GLY A 431 30.58 8.39 21.03
N ALA A 432 30.79 9.64 21.45
CA ALA A 432 30.59 10.82 20.61
C ALA A 432 31.79 11.10 19.67
N GLY A 433 31.77 10.52 18.46
CA GLY A 433 32.56 11.03 17.34
C GLY A 433 33.07 9.97 16.36
N PRO A 434 33.36 10.36 15.10
CA PRO A 434 33.83 9.43 14.08
C PRO A 434 35.27 9.01 14.39
N GLY A 435 35.46 7.76 14.82
CA GLY A 435 36.77 7.10 14.79
C GLY A 435 37.26 6.93 13.34
N ALA A 436 38.55 6.69 13.16
CA ALA A 436 39.19 6.59 11.83
C ALA A 436 38.63 5.49 10.90
N ALA A 437 37.73 4.62 11.39
CA ALA A 437 37.09 3.54 10.65
C ALA A 437 35.55 3.50 10.80
N ALA A 438 34.92 4.54 11.35
CA ALA A 438 33.48 4.56 11.61
C ALA A 438 32.65 4.43 10.32
N ASP A 439 31.56 3.66 10.37
CA ASP A 439 30.59 3.49 9.27
C ASP A 439 29.52 4.58 9.25
N THR A 440 29.42 5.38 10.32
CA THR A 440 28.57 6.58 10.40
C THR A 440 29.34 7.78 10.97
N PRO A 441 28.85 9.02 10.77
CA PRO A 441 29.41 10.21 11.45
C PRO A 441 29.37 10.13 12.99
N LEU A 442 28.54 9.24 13.54
CA LEU A 442 28.34 9.06 14.98
C LEU A 442 29.18 7.93 15.58
N GLY A 443 30.02 7.25 14.78
CA GLY A 443 30.87 6.15 15.24
C GLY A 443 30.53 4.82 14.58
N HIS A 444 31.02 3.74 15.20
CA HIS A 444 30.81 2.38 14.73
C HIS A 444 29.44 1.86 15.15
N THR A 445 28.68 1.33 14.19
CA THR A 445 27.41 0.67 14.49
C THR A 445 27.63 -0.57 15.36
N VAL A 446 26.88 -0.66 16.46
CA VAL A 446 26.84 -1.81 17.35
C VAL A 446 25.41 -2.33 17.47
N GLU A 447 25.26 -3.65 17.57
CA GLU A 447 23.97 -4.30 17.87
C GLU A 447 23.95 -4.84 19.33
N VAL A 448 25.12 -4.92 19.97
CA VAL A 448 25.29 -5.37 21.36
C VAL A 448 26.21 -4.39 22.09
N PHE A 449 25.77 -3.89 23.24
CA PHE A 449 26.52 -2.99 24.11
C PHE A 449 27.21 -3.78 25.24
N GLU A 450 28.46 -3.43 25.53
CA GLU A 450 29.15 -3.97 26.71
C GLU A 450 28.62 -3.31 27.99
N ALA A 451 28.30 -4.12 28.99
CA ALA A 451 27.87 -3.66 30.31
C ALA A 451 28.93 -2.74 30.94
N GLY A 452 28.50 -1.57 31.41
CA GLY A 452 29.39 -0.50 31.91
C GLY A 452 29.71 0.59 30.89
N THR A 453 29.23 0.48 29.64
CA THR A 453 29.29 1.56 28.65
C THR A 453 28.35 2.69 29.07
N THR A 454 28.88 3.89 29.34
CA THR A 454 28.11 5.01 29.91
C THR A 454 27.46 5.95 28.90
N GLN A 455 27.81 5.82 27.61
CA GLN A 455 27.24 6.67 26.56
C GLN A 455 26.74 5.82 25.41
N TRP A 456 25.42 5.84 25.21
CA TRP A 456 24.75 5.11 24.14
C TRP A 456 24.19 6.09 23.12
N ILE A 457 24.32 5.74 21.85
CA ILE A 457 23.85 6.59 20.77
C ILE A 457 22.86 5.80 19.94
N TRP A 458 21.69 6.38 19.69
CA TRP A 458 20.84 5.98 18.58
C TRP A 458 21.15 6.90 17.42
N TRP A 459 21.33 6.35 16.23
CA TRP A 459 21.51 7.11 15.01
C TRP A 459 20.47 6.72 13.96
N GLY A 460 20.13 7.68 13.11
CA GLY A 460 19.23 7.50 11.98
C GLY A 460 19.75 8.23 10.75
N GLN A 461 19.64 7.59 9.60
CA GLN A 461 19.77 8.25 8.30
C GLN A 461 18.39 8.78 7.90
N ILE A 462 18.20 10.10 7.94
CA ILE A 462 16.95 10.75 7.55
C ILE A 462 16.86 10.86 6.02
N SER A 463 15.67 10.67 5.46
CA SER A 463 15.43 10.93 4.04
C SER A 463 15.53 12.44 3.76
N ASP A 464 16.11 12.80 2.61
CA ASP A 464 16.28 14.19 2.15
C ASP A 464 14.94 14.96 2.16
N ARG A 465 13.82 14.26 1.91
CA ARG A 465 12.46 14.79 1.96
C ARG A 465 12.10 15.42 3.32
N TYR A 466 12.71 14.93 4.39
CA TYR A 466 12.45 15.35 5.76
C TYR A 466 13.62 16.09 6.39
N SER A 467 14.55 16.63 5.60
CA SER A 467 15.64 17.48 6.10
C SER A 467 15.08 18.62 6.97
N GLY A 468 15.64 18.82 8.18
CA GLY A 468 15.18 19.82 9.15
C GLY A 468 13.99 19.42 10.03
N TYR A 469 13.49 18.18 9.93
CA TYR A 469 12.41 17.65 10.79
C TYR A 469 12.92 17.12 12.14
N SER A 470 14.22 16.87 12.26
CA SER A 470 14.96 16.41 13.45
C SER A 470 14.61 17.15 14.74
N LYS A 471 14.45 18.48 14.68
CA LYS A 471 14.09 19.37 15.81
C LYS A 471 12.74 19.06 16.49
N HIS A 472 11.94 18.21 15.87
CA HIS A 472 10.67 17.75 16.42
C HIS A 472 10.70 16.26 16.76
N MET A 473 11.86 15.62 16.65
CA MET A 473 12.07 14.23 16.99
C MET A 473 12.60 14.08 18.41
N ASN A 474 12.22 12.99 19.06
CA ASN A 474 12.78 12.58 20.33
C ASN A 474 12.92 11.05 20.35
N VAL A 475 13.86 10.58 21.18
CA VAL A 475 14.07 9.15 21.42
C VAL A 475 13.71 8.85 22.86
N ARG A 476 12.81 7.89 23.04
CA ARG A 476 12.40 7.38 24.36
C ARG A 476 13.14 6.09 24.64
N TRP A 477 14.01 6.10 25.64
CA TRP A 477 14.82 4.99 26.07
C TRP A 477 14.11 4.22 27.18
N ARG A 478 14.00 2.91 27.03
CA ARG A 478 13.30 2.04 27.97
C ARG A 478 14.20 0.93 28.46
N HIS A 479 14.10 0.72 29.76
CA HIS A 479 14.74 -0.34 30.50
C HIS A 479 14.13 -1.71 30.14
N PRO A 480 14.84 -2.85 30.36
CA PRO A 480 14.33 -4.18 30.06
C PRO A 480 13.02 -4.58 30.77
N ASP A 481 12.70 -3.98 31.92
CA ASP A 481 11.41 -4.17 32.59
C ASP A 481 10.27 -3.30 32.01
N GLY A 482 10.58 -2.48 31.00
CA GLY A 482 9.65 -1.65 30.24
C GLY A 482 9.47 -0.22 30.74
N HIS A 483 10.04 0.19 31.88
CA HIS A 483 9.90 1.59 32.34
C HIS A 483 10.73 2.56 31.47
N LEU A 484 10.29 3.82 31.41
CA LEU A 484 10.97 4.87 30.65
C LEU A 484 12.15 5.39 31.46
N VAL A 485 13.36 5.27 30.93
CA VAL A 485 14.60 5.77 31.54
C VAL A 485 14.83 7.23 31.20
N ALA A 486 14.75 7.56 29.91
CA ALA A 486 14.97 8.92 29.44
C ALA A 486 14.18 9.22 28.17
N GLN A 487 13.96 10.51 27.93
CA GLN A 487 13.50 11.03 26.65
C GLN A 487 14.47 12.12 26.20
N THR A 488 15.22 11.85 25.13
CA THR A 488 16.30 12.69 24.64
C THR A 488 15.92 13.34 23.31
N GLU A 489 16.46 14.53 23.05
CA GLU A 489 16.27 15.22 21.77
C GLU A 489 17.15 14.61 20.67
N VAL A 490 16.85 14.94 19.43
CA VAL A 490 17.58 14.43 18.25
C VAL A 490 18.34 15.59 17.60
N ASP A 491 19.65 15.45 17.52
CA ASP A 491 20.56 16.41 16.90
C ASP A 491 20.90 16.00 15.47
N GLU A 492 21.21 16.99 14.63
CA GLU A 492 21.74 16.79 13.27
C GLU A 492 23.26 16.76 13.33
N TYR A 493 23.87 15.71 12.75
CA TYR A 493 25.32 15.53 12.72
C TYR A 493 25.90 15.85 11.34
N ASP A 494 25.19 15.49 10.27
CA ASP A 494 25.45 15.98 8.92
C ASP A 494 24.13 16.16 8.14
N ALA A 495 24.21 16.37 6.82
CA ALA A 495 23.03 16.60 5.98
C ALA A 495 22.00 15.46 5.99
N ARG A 496 22.39 14.23 6.36
CA ARG A 496 21.55 13.03 6.31
C ARG A 496 21.56 12.19 7.59
N TYR A 497 22.48 12.41 8.52
CA TYR A 497 22.56 11.66 9.77
C TYR A 497 22.11 12.51 10.96
N ILE A 498 21.18 11.93 11.70
CA ILE A 498 20.68 12.45 12.97
C ILE A 498 21.00 11.45 14.07
N GLY A 499 21.08 11.91 15.31
CA GLY A 499 21.28 11.01 16.43
C GLY A 499 20.82 11.58 17.76
N SER A 500 20.73 10.69 18.72
CA SER A 500 20.34 11.01 20.08
C SER A 500 21.26 10.27 21.04
N VAL A 501 21.81 11.02 21.98
CA VAL A 501 22.77 10.51 22.97
C VAL A 501 22.07 10.32 24.29
N LEU A 502 22.27 9.15 24.89
CA LEU A 502 21.90 8.84 26.26
C LEU A 502 23.17 8.64 27.08
N ASP A 503 23.39 9.53 28.03
CA ASP A 503 24.40 9.35 29.07
C ASP A 503 23.72 8.69 30.29
N LEU A 504 24.30 7.58 30.76
CA LEU A 504 23.83 6.81 31.90
C LEU A 504 24.89 6.73 32.99
N GLU A 505 24.44 6.59 34.23
CA GLU A 505 25.33 6.33 35.35
C GLU A 505 25.95 4.91 35.26
N ALA A 506 27.14 4.74 35.85
CA ALA A 506 27.92 3.51 35.70
C ALA A 506 27.27 2.25 36.34
N ASP A 507 26.28 2.43 37.21
CA ASP A 507 25.48 1.37 37.82
C ASP A 507 24.28 0.97 36.94
N GLU A 508 23.59 1.93 36.32
CA GLU A 508 22.47 1.68 35.38
C GLU A 508 22.92 0.88 34.15
N THR A 509 24.14 1.13 33.67
CA THR A 509 24.72 0.51 32.47
C THR A 509 25.18 -0.93 32.68
N ARG A 510 25.14 -1.43 33.92
CA ARG A 510 25.47 -2.83 34.25
C ARG A 510 24.27 -3.76 34.18
N ILE A 511 23.09 -3.22 33.91
CA ILE A 511 21.86 -4.00 33.81
C ILE A 511 21.79 -4.64 32.43
N GLU A 512 22.06 -5.94 32.41
CA GLU A 512 21.98 -6.80 31.23
C GLU A 512 20.53 -7.01 30.80
N GLY A 513 20.34 -7.23 29.50
CA GLY A 513 19.04 -7.56 28.92
C GLY A 513 18.75 -6.82 27.63
N GLU A 514 17.52 -6.99 27.15
CA GLU A 514 17.01 -6.31 25.96
C GLU A 514 16.47 -4.93 26.34
N TRP A 515 17.18 -3.90 25.91
CA TRP A 515 16.74 -2.51 26.03
C TRP A 515 15.99 -2.10 24.77
N SER A 516 15.20 -1.03 24.84
CA SER A 516 14.47 -0.54 23.68
C SER A 516 14.46 0.97 23.55
N VAL A 517 14.43 1.43 22.30
CA VAL A 517 14.18 2.81 21.94
C VAL A 517 12.87 2.92 21.17
N GLU A 518 12.15 4.00 21.42
CA GLU A 518 11.03 4.43 20.59
C GLU A 518 11.32 5.83 20.06
N VAL A 519 11.53 5.91 18.76
CA VAL A 519 11.78 7.16 18.04
C VAL A 519 10.44 7.77 17.68
N ARG A 520 10.24 9.05 18.00
CA ARG A 520 8.99 9.75 17.76
C ARG A 520 9.23 11.03 16.99
N TYR A 521 8.31 11.39 16.10
CA TYR A 521 8.17 12.73 15.57
C TYR A 521 6.97 13.39 16.24
N ARG A 522 7.23 14.42 17.04
CA ARG A 522 6.27 15.00 17.99
C ARG A 522 5.72 13.90 18.90
N GLU A 523 4.41 13.68 18.85
CA GLU A 523 3.71 12.66 19.62
C GLU A 523 3.53 11.35 18.87
N GLU A 524 4.16 11.16 17.70
CA GLU A 524 3.87 10.02 16.84
C GLU A 524 5.07 9.08 16.70
N PRO A 525 4.92 7.78 16.97
CA PRO A 525 6.02 6.82 16.83
C PRO A 525 6.40 6.65 15.35
N LEU A 526 7.69 6.74 15.06
CA LEU A 526 8.30 6.47 13.77
C LEU A 526 8.93 5.08 13.73
N GLU A 527 9.61 4.70 14.81
CA GLU A 527 10.33 3.43 14.93
C GLU A 527 10.30 2.95 16.38
N ARG A 528 10.31 1.64 16.55
CA ARG A 528 10.73 1.00 17.80
C ARG A 528 11.80 -0.03 17.47
N ARG A 529 12.91 0.02 18.20
CA ARG A 529 14.05 -0.89 18.00
C ARG A 529 14.58 -1.35 19.35
N THR A 530 15.08 -2.57 19.40
CA THR A 530 15.73 -3.14 20.58
C THR A 530 17.23 -3.29 20.36
N PHE A 531 17.98 -3.33 21.45
CA PHE A 531 19.40 -3.65 21.47
C PHE A 531 19.72 -4.43 22.74
N GLU A 532 20.80 -5.20 22.71
CA GLU A 532 21.18 -6.05 23.83
C GLU A 532 22.35 -5.45 24.62
N VAL A 533 22.30 -5.55 25.94
CA VAL A 533 23.41 -5.22 26.84
C VAL A 533 23.91 -6.49 27.50
N GLN A 534 25.21 -6.80 27.34
CA GLN A 534 25.83 -8.01 27.88
C GLN A 534 27.17 -7.70 28.57
N ARG A 535 27.56 -8.49 29.57
CA ARG A 535 28.94 -8.43 30.10
C ARG A 535 29.94 -8.99 29.08
N SER A 536 31.08 -8.31 28.97
CA SER A 536 32.25 -8.82 28.24
C SER A 536 32.65 -10.19 28.81
N ARG A 537 32.90 -11.16 27.92
CA ARG A 537 33.24 -12.54 28.29
C ARG A 537 34.66 -12.71 28.78
#